data_AF-A0A951H0W7-F1
#
_entry.id   AF-A0A951H0W7-F1
#
_cell.length_a   1.000
_cell.length_b   1.000
_cell.length_c   1.000
_cell.angle_alpha   90.00
_cell.angle_beta   90.00
_cell.angle_gamma   90.00
#
_symmetry.space_group_name_H-M   'P 1'
#
loop_
_entity.id
_entity.type
_entity.pdbx_description
1 polymer ?
#
loop_
_entity_poly.entity_id
_entity_poly.type
_entity_poly.pdbx_seq_one_letter_code
_entity_poly.pdbx_strand_id
1 'polypeptide(L)'
;EERGPRASRNALQTVTLLDAIAAHRFDAAFGGARRDEERARAKERMFSFRDDFGQWDPKRQRPELWALYNGRVRKGEHVRVFPISNWTELDVWQYIAQERLEVPSIYYSHARQVFERDGMLYAHSPHVQLIDGEQPFEEFVRYRTVGDMTCTGAVRSRAVTLEAVVAEIAATRVTERGETRADDRVTEAAMEDRKREGYF
;
A
#
# COMPACT_ATOMS: atom_id res chain seq x y z
N GLU A 1 -5.94 14.38 16.46
CA GLU A 1 -4.78 13.86 15.72
C GLU A 1 -3.89 13.11 16.69
N GLU A 2 -3.51 11.88 16.34
CA GLU A 2 -2.58 11.10 17.15
C GLU A 2 -1.23 11.82 17.22
N ARG A 3 -0.54 11.71 18.36
CA ARG A 3 0.77 12.36 18.58
C ARG A 3 1.81 11.33 18.98
N GLY A 4 3.05 11.59 18.59
CA GLY A 4 4.21 10.79 18.97
C GLY A 4 4.80 9.97 17.82
N PRO A 5 5.87 9.21 18.10
CA PRO A 5 6.69 8.55 17.07
C PRO A 5 5.99 7.41 16.32
N ARG A 6 4.77 7.05 16.71
CA ARG A 6 3.95 5.97 16.13
C ARG A 6 2.57 6.45 15.63
N ALA A 7 2.35 7.76 15.55
CA ALA A 7 1.07 8.30 15.11
C ALA A 7 0.80 7.92 13.64
N SER A 8 -0.36 7.30 13.38
CA SER A 8 -0.75 6.98 12.01
C SER A 8 -1.42 8.17 11.34
N ARG A 9 -1.10 8.40 10.07
CA ARG A 9 -1.74 9.43 9.23
C ARG A 9 -2.79 8.87 8.28
N ASN A 10 -3.07 7.56 8.35
CA ASN A 10 -4.05 6.91 7.46
C ASN A 10 -5.44 7.55 7.54
N ALA A 11 -5.90 7.92 8.74
CA ALA A 11 -7.20 8.57 8.92
C ALA A 11 -7.30 9.91 8.17
N LEU A 12 -6.20 10.65 8.07
CA LEU A 12 -6.15 11.93 7.34
C LEU A 12 -6.29 11.72 5.83
N GLN A 13 -5.76 10.62 5.30
CA GLN A 13 -5.80 10.31 3.87
C GLN A 13 -7.23 9.97 3.40
N THR A 14 -8.00 9.25 4.23
CA THR A 14 -9.38 8.85 3.89
C THR A 14 -10.28 10.06 3.66
N VAL A 15 -10.23 11.06 4.54
CA VAL A 15 -11.08 12.27 4.43
C VAL A 15 -10.81 13.00 3.13
N THR A 16 -9.53 13.25 2.80
CA THR A 16 -9.16 13.94 1.56
C THR A 16 -9.63 13.19 0.30
N LEU A 17 -9.54 11.85 0.29
CA LEU A 17 -10.03 11.04 -0.83
C LEU A 17 -11.55 11.18 -1.00
N LEU A 18 -12.31 11.07 0.10
CA LEU A 18 -13.78 11.18 0.06
C LEU A 18 -14.23 12.58 -0.37
N ASP A 19 -13.58 13.63 0.15
CA ASP A 19 -13.86 15.01 -0.23
C ASP A 19 -13.61 15.25 -1.73
N ALA A 20 -12.50 14.73 -2.27
CA ALA A 20 -12.20 14.84 -3.69
C ALA A 20 -13.25 14.14 -4.57
N ILE A 21 -13.68 12.93 -4.17
CA ILE A 21 -14.70 12.18 -4.90
C ILE A 21 -16.04 12.93 -4.89
N ALA A 22 -16.46 13.46 -3.75
CA ALA A 22 -17.69 14.23 -3.63
C ALA A 22 -17.62 15.53 -4.46
N ALA A 23 -16.52 16.28 -4.34
CA ALA A 23 -16.33 17.56 -5.04
C ALA A 23 -16.33 17.39 -6.57
N HIS A 24 -15.68 16.34 -7.08
CA HIS A 24 -15.56 16.08 -8.51
C HIS A 24 -16.67 15.18 -9.05
N ARG A 25 -17.50 14.60 -8.18
CA ARG A 25 -18.58 13.65 -8.52
C ARG A 25 -18.04 12.46 -9.32
N PHE A 26 -16.96 11.86 -8.82
CA PHE A 26 -16.41 10.64 -9.42
C PHE A 26 -17.26 9.43 -9.04
N ASP A 27 -17.78 8.73 -10.05
CA ASP A 27 -18.55 7.50 -9.85
C ASP A 27 -17.66 6.25 -9.75
N ALA A 28 -16.39 6.37 -10.14
CA ALA A 28 -15.39 5.30 -10.07
C ALA A 28 -13.99 5.85 -9.77
N ALA A 29 -13.20 5.10 -9.01
CA ALA A 29 -11.79 5.38 -8.76
C ALA A 29 -10.95 4.11 -8.91
N PHE A 30 -9.85 4.20 -9.66
CA PHE A 30 -8.91 3.10 -9.82
C PHE A 30 -7.89 3.11 -8.66
N GLY A 31 -7.72 1.96 -8.01
CA GLY A 31 -6.72 1.73 -6.98
C GLY A 31 -5.68 0.70 -7.43
N GLY A 32 -4.45 0.86 -6.96
CA GLY A 32 -3.34 -0.07 -7.23
C GLY A 32 -3.21 -1.23 -6.24
N ALA A 33 -4.23 -1.47 -5.40
CA ALA A 33 -4.20 -2.54 -4.41
C ALA A 33 -4.13 -3.93 -5.06
N ARG A 34 -3.33 -4.84 -4.49
CA ARG A 34 -3.24 -6.24 -4.93
C ARG A 34 -3.47 -7.20 -3.78
N ARG A 35 -3.95 -8.41 -4.12
CA ARG A 35 -4.26 -9.45 -3.13
C ARG A 35 -3.01 -10.04 -2.47
N ASP A 36 -1.87 -10.03 -3.15
CA ASP A 36 -0.61 -10.58 -2.65
C ASP A 36 0.12 -9.63 -1.67
N GLU A 37 -0.24 -8.34 -1.65
CA GLU A 37 0.41 -7.33 -0.80
C GLU A 37 0.32 -7.69 0.68
N GLU A 38 -0.84 -8.21 1.11
CA GLU A 38 -1.14 -8.49 2.52
C GLU A 38 -2.26 -9.52 2.68
N ARG A 39 -2.16 -10.39 3.70
CA ARG A 39 -3.09 -11.51 3.92
C ARG A 39 -4.56 -11.09 4.01
N ALA A 40 -4.85 -9.96 4.65
CA ALA A 40 -6.23 -9.47 4.81
C ALA A 40 -6.87 -9.00 3.48
N ARG A 41 -6.05 -8.76 2.44
CA ARG A 41 -6.51 -8.40 1.09
C ARG A 41 -6.83 -9.60 0.21
N ALA A 42 -6.54 -10.83 0.65
CA ALA A 42 -6.75 -12.03 -0.17
C ALA A 42 -8.22 -12.23 -0.60
N LYS A 43 -9.18 -11.66 0.14
CA LYS A 43 -10.62 -11.72 -0.15
C LYS A 43 -11.14 -10.49 -0.90
N GLU A 44 -10.27 -9.57 -1.32
CA GLU A 44 -10.68 -8.36 -2.03
C GLU A 44 -11.22 -8.65 -3.42
N ARG A 45 -12.24 -7.89 -3.79
CA ARG A 45 -12.90 -7.93 -5.09
C ARG A 45 -12.23 -6.95 -6.05
N MET A 46 -12.37 -7.19 -7.35
CA MET A 46 -11.96 -6.23 -8.38
C MET A 46 -12.79 -4.94 -8.26
N PHE A 47 -14.08 -5.05 -7.95
CA PHE A 47 -15.03 -3.96 -7.73
C PHE A 47 -15.47 -3.93 -6.26
N SER A 48 -15.15 -2.84 -5.57
CA SER A 48 -15.60 -2.57 -4.20
C SER A 48 -16.60 -1.41 -4.21
N PHE A 49 -17.88 -1.74 -4.02
CA PHE A 49 -18.99 -0.78 -4.05
C PHE A 49 -19.06 -0.01 -2.74
N ARG A 50 -19.33 1.29 -2.86
CA ARG A 50 -19.48 2.23 -1.76
C ARG A 50 -20.83 2.93 -1.87
N ASP A 51 -21.43 3.24 -0.73
CA ASP A 51 -22.65 4.04 -0.70
C ASP A 51 -22.38 5.55 -0.91
N ASP A 52 -23.40 6.37 -0.76
CA ASP A 52 -23.36 7.83 -0.91
C ASP A 52 -22.52 8.55 0.15
N PHE A 53 -22.23 7.89 1.26
CA PHE A 53 -21.32 8.36 2.29
C PHE A 53 -19.90 7.78 2.15
N GLY A 54 -19.65 6.99 1.10
CA GLY A 54 -18.37 6.33 0.86
C GLY A 54 -18.13 5.07 1.70
N GLN A 55 -19.14 4.61 2.45
CA GLN A 55 -19.02 3.46 3.33
C GLN A 55 -19.12 2.14 2.57
N TRP A 56 -18.51 1.09 3.15
CA TRP A 56 -18.56 -0.26 2.60
C TRP A 56 -19.62 -1.12 3.27
N ASP A 57 -20.49 -1.73 2.46
CA ASP A 57 -21.48 -2.72 2.92
C ASP A 57 -21.17 -4.10 2.28
N PRO A 58 -20.86 -5.14 3.07
CA PRO A 58 -20.62 -6.48 2.56
C PRO A 58 -21.79 -7.04 1.73
N LYS A 59 -23.05 -6.68 2.06
CA LYS A 59 -24.25 -7.18 1.39
C LYS A 59 -24.47 -6.55 0.02
N ARG A 60 -23.87 -5.38 -0.24
CA ARG A 60 -23.96 -4.68 -1.53
C ARG A 60 -22.89 -5.12 -2.52
N GLN A 61 -21.92 -5.92 -2.08
CA GLN A 61 -20.88 -6.44 -2.94
C GLN A 61 -21.42 -7.52 -3.88
N ARG A 62 -20.97 -7.48 -5.13
CA ARG A 62 -21.54 -8.30 -6.20
C ARG A 62 -20.63 -9.47 -6.55
N PRO A 63 -21.18 -10.64 -6.91
CA PRO A 63 -20.39 -11.73 -7.46
C PRO A 63 -19.63 -11.29 -8.72
N GLU A 64 -18.38 -11.71 -8.84
CA GLU A 64 -17.53 -11.50 -10.01
C GLU A 64 -17.32 -12.88 -10.65
N LEU A 65 -18.17 -13.22 -11.61
CA LEU A 65 -18.13 -14.52 -12.27
C LEU A 65 -17.32 -14.38 -13.57
N TRP A 66 -16.27 -15.18 -13.72
CA TRP A 66 -15.31 -15.08 -14.83
C TRP A 66 -14.70 -13.67 -14.93
N ALA A 67 -14.68 -13.08 -16.12
CA ALA A 67 -14.28 -11.69 -16.38
C ALA A 67 -15.51 -10.79 -16.64
N LEU A 68 -16.68 -11.16 -16.08
CA LEU A 68 -17.90 -10.37 -16.20
C LEU A 68 -18.11 -9.54 -14.92
N TYR A 69 -18.10 -8.22 -15.08
CA TYR A 69 -18.22 -7.27 -13.99
C TYR A 69 -19.51 -6.45 -14.09
N ASN A 70 -20.26 -6.35 -13.00
CA ASN A 70 -21.43 -5.50 -12.92
C ASN A 70 -21.08 -4.14 -12.30
N GLY A 71 -20.62 -3.19 -13.11
CA GLY A 71 -20.22 -1.85 -12.67
C GLY A 71 -21.35 -0.84 -12.44
N ARG A 72 -22.64 -1.23 -12.47
CA ARG A 72 -23.75 -0.27 -12.33
C ARG A 72 -23.76 0.38 -10.93
N VAL A 73 -23.72 1.70 -10.84
CA VAL A 73 -23.86 2.44 -9.57
C VAL A 73 -25.13 3.31 -9.59
N ARG A 74 -25.73 3.57 -8.43
CA ARG A 74 -26.81 4.55 -8.30
C ARG A 74 -26.22 5.95 -8.20
N LYS A 75 -27.03 6.98 -8.42
CA LYS A 75 -26.62 8.36 -8.21
C LYS A 75 -26.13 8.55 -6.76
N GLY A 76 -24.92 9.06 -6.60
CA GLY A 76 -24.27 9.26 -5.30
C GLY A 76 -23.41 8.08 -4.85
N GLU A 77 -23.68 6.86 -5.31
CA GLU A 77 -22.80 5.71 -5.06
C GLU A 77 -21.56 5.79 -5.97
N HIS A 78 -20.45 5.26 -5.48
CA HIS A 78 -19.24 5.14 -6.28
C HIS A 78 -18.56 3.78 -6.08
N VAL A 79 -17.67 3.41 -7.00
CA VAL A 79 -16.94 2.14 -6.94
C VAL A 79 -15.42 2.34 -6.90
N ARG A 80 -14.73 1.53 -6.10
CA ARG A 80 -13.28 1.37 -6.20
C ARG A 80 -12.99 0.18 -7.09
N VAL A 81 -12.11 0.36 -8.07
CA VAL A 81 -11.76 -0.68 -9.05
C VAL A 81 -10.27 -0.97 -8.94
N PHE A 82 -9.88 -2.25 -8.88
CA PHE A 82 -8.49 -2.67 -8.64
C PHE A 82 -7.95 -3.52 -9.78
N PRO A 83 -7.65 -2.95 -10.97
CA PRO A 83 -7.40 -3.72 -12.20
C PRO A 83 -6.30 -4.76 -12.10
N ILE A 84 -5.32 -4.51 -11.24
CA ILE A 84 -4.16 -5.37 -11.02
C ILE A 84 -4.32 -6.28 -9.81
N SER A 85 -5.54 -6.47 -9.27
CA SER A 85 -5.76 -7.20 -8.01
C SER A 85 -5.15 -8.61 -7.97
N ASN A 86 -5.02 -9.24 -9.14
CA ASN A 86 -4.50 -10.59 -9.31
C ASN A 86 -3.01 -10.65 -9.66
N TRP A 87 -2.35 -9.50 -9.79
CA TRP A 87 -0.93 -9.42 -10.06
C TRP A 87 -0.15 -9.63 -8.78
N THR A 88 1.00 -10.28 -8.90
CA THR A 88 2.03 -10.36 -7.87
C THR A 88 3.01 -9.20 -7.98
N GLU A 89 3.85 -9.00 -6.95
CA GLU A 89 4.94 -8.02 -7.03
C GLU A 89 5.88 -8.33 -8.21
N LEU A 90 6.13 -9.62 -8.48
CA LEU A 90 6.94 -10.04 -9.62
C LEU A 90 6.32 -9.62 -10.95
N ASP A 91 5.00 -9.80 -11.12
CA ASP A 91 4.29 -9.39 -12.35
C ASP A 91 4.42 -7.88 -12.59
N VAL A 92 4.31 -7.07 -11.52
CA VAL A 92 4.47 -5.61 -11.60
C VAL A 92 5.88 -5.24 -12.08
N TRP A 93 6.92 -5.81 -11.47
CA TRP A 93 8.30 -5.51 -11.87
C TRP A 93 8.67 -6.03 -13.25
N GLN A 94 8.15 -7.19 -13.65
CA GLN A 94 8.31 -7.71 -15.01
C GLN A 94 7.65 -6.80 -16.04
N TYR A 95 6.46 -6.28 -15.75
CA TYR A 95 5.77 -5.34 -16.62
C TYR A 95 6.51 -4.01 -16.75
N ILE A 96 7.02 -3.46 -15.65
CA ILE A 96 7.89 -2.27 -15.66
C ILE A 96 9.09 -2.49 -16.58
N ALA A 97 9.72 -3.67 -16.52
CA ALA A 97 10.85 -4.04 -17.37
C ALA A 97 10.49 -4.17 -18.83
N GLN A 98 9.40 -4.86 -19.13
CA GLN A 98 8.93 -5.08 -20.49
C GLN A 98 8.55 -3.76 -21.17
N GLU A 99 7.78 -2.93 -20.47
CA GLU A 99 7.28 -1.66 -20.98
C GLU A 99 8.26 -0.48 -20.77
N ARG A 100 9.42 -0.75 -20.16
CA ARG A 100 10.50 0.22 -19.90
C ARG A 100 10.00 1.47 -19.16
N LEU A 101 9.21 1.25 -18.12
CA LEU A 101 8.64 2.33 -17.31
C LEU A 101 9.70 2.91 -16.37
N GLU A 102 9.68 4.23 -16.20
CA GLU A 102 10.51 4.90 -15.22
C GLU A 102 9.98 4.64 -13.80
N VAL A 103 10.89 4.38 -12.87
CA VAL A 103 10.59 4.15 -11.46
C VAL A 103 11.49 5.04 -10.60
N PRO A 104 10.97 5.64 -9.51
CA PRO A 104 11.79 6.43 -8.60
C PRO A 104 13.02 5.67 -8.10
N SER A 105 14.14 6.39 -7.95
CA SER A 105 15.44 5.78 -7.60
C SER A 105 15.44 5.04 -6.25
N ILE A 106 14.56 5.41 -5.33
CA ILE A 106 14.43 4.79 -4.00
C ILE A 106 13.99 3.32 -4.04
N TYR A 107 13.40 2.87 -5.15
CA TYR A 107 13.06 1.46 -5.34
C TYR A 107 14.27 0.59 -5.70
N TYR A 108 15.39 1.21 -6.10
CA TYR A 108 16.68 0.56 -6.25
C TYR A 108 17.52 0.72 -4.99
N SER A 109 18.44 -0.21 -4.78
CA SER A 109 19.37 -0.20 -3.66
C SER A 109 20.25 1.05 -3.68
N HIS A 110 20.37 1.70 -2.52
CA HIS A 110 21.24 2.84 -2.31
C HIS A 110 21.73 2.86 -0.85
N ALA A 111 22.89 3.46 -0.61
CA ALA A 111 23.37 3.70 0.75
C ALA A 111 22.50 4.78 1.41
N ARG A 112 22.05 4.52 2.64
CA ARG A 112 21.22 5.45 3.42
C ARG A 112 21.50 5.29 4.91
N GLN A 113 21.45 6.41 5.63
CA GLN A 113 21.40 6.40 7.09
C GLN A 113 20.04 5.90 7.54
N VAL A 114 20.04 4.78 8.26
CA VAL A 114 18.84 4.12 8.77
C VAL A 114 19.00 3.79 10.25
N PHE A 115 17.90 3.52 10.94
CA PHE A 115 17.92 2.98 12.29
C PHE A 115 16.88 1.87 12.41
N GLU A 116 17.09 0.94 13.35
CA GLU A 116 16.19 -0.19 13.55
C GLU A 116 15.14 0.13 14.62
N ARG A 117 13.86 -0.07 14.28
CA ARG A 117 12.72 0.07 15.20
C ARG A 117 11.71 -1.02 14.91
N ASP A 118 11.30 -1.75 15.93
CA ASP A 118 10.29 -2.81 15.82
C ASP A 118 10.64 -3.85 14.71
N GLY A 119 11.93 -4.11 14.48
CA GLY A 119 12.43 -5.04 13.45
C GLY A 119 12.40 -4.51 12.02
N MET A 120 12.20 -3.20 11.82
CA MET A 120 12.20 -2.54 10.51
C MET A 120 13.29 -1.48 10.43
N LEU A 121 13.80 -1.21 9.23
CA LEU A 121 14.78 -0.16 8.99
C LEU A 121 14.09 1.14 8.57
N TYR A 122 14.11 2.16 9.42
CA TYR A 122 13.55 3.47 9.09
C TYR A 122 14.63 4.40 8.54
N ALA A 123 14.26 5.29 7.63
CA ALA A 123 15.17 6.35 7.19
C ALA A 123 15.44 7.32 8.35
N HIS A 124 16.72 7.52 8.69
CA HIS A 124 17.10 8.59 9.60
C HIS A 124 16.89 9.94 8.90
N SER A 125 16.03 10.79 9.48
CA SER A 125 15.72 12.10 8.92
C SER A 125 15.18 13.05 10.00
N PRO A 126 15.14 14.37 9.76
CA PRO A 126 14.55 15.33 10.69
C PRO A 126 13.05 15.11 10.98
N HIS A 127 12.35 14.35 10.14
CA HIS A 127 10.91 14.11 10.27
C HIS A 127 10.59 12.85 11.09
N VAL A 128 11.60 12.05 11.43
CA VAL A 128 11.44 10.80 12.17
C VAL A 128 12.21 10.92 13.48
N GLN A 129 11.48 11.09 14.57
CA GLN A 129 12.06 11.24 15.90
C GLN A 129 12.61 9.88 16.36
N LEU A 130 13.88 9.85 16.76
CA LEU A 130 14.49 8.70 17.45
C LEU A 130 13.97 8.58 18.88
N ILE A 131 13.82 7.36 19.37
CA ILE A 131 13.55 7.05 20.78
C ILE A 131 14.80 6.46 21.45
N ASP A 132 14.78 6.38 22.78
CA ASP A 132 15.93 5.96 23.57
C ASP A 132 16.48 4.59 23.12
N GLY A 133 17.78 4.56 22.81
CA GLY A 133 18.50 3.36 22.36
C GLY A 133 18.62 3.22 20.84
N GLU A 134 17.91 4.01 20.05
CA GLU A 134 18.03 3.98 18.59
C GLU A 134 19.26 4.77 18.11
N GLN A 135 20.06 4.14 17.28
CA GLN A 135 21.27 4.74 16.72
C GLN A 135 21.26 4.60 15.20
N PRO A 136 21.37 5.72 14.45
CA PRO A 136 21.53 5.66 13.01
C PRO A 136 22.84 4.97 12.59
N PHE A 137 22.77 4.21 11.51
CA PHE A 137 23.91 3.59 10.85
C PHE A 137 23.70 3.59 9.33
N GLU A 138 24.80 3.45 8.57
CA GLU A 138 24.71 3.35 7.12
C GLU A 138 24.39 1.91 6.69
N GLU A 139 23.44 1.75 5.78
CA GLU A 139 23.10 0.46 5.18
C GLU A 139 22.71 0.63 3.72
N PHE A 140 22.89 -0.43 2.93
CA PHE A 140 22.36 -0.53 1.57
C PHE A 140 20.92 -1.03 1.61
N VAL A 141 20.00 -0.15 1.25
CA VAL A 141 18.57 -0.41 1.33
C VAL A 141 17.83 0.00 0.06
N ARG A 142 16.66 -0.59 -0.15
CA ARG A 142 15.66 -0.13 -1.11
C ARG A 142 14.29 -0.09 -0.45
N TYR A 143 13.32 0.52 -1.11
CA TYR A 143 11.93 0.53 -0.66
C TYR A 143 11.09 -0.38 -1.55
N ARG A 144 10.32 -1.27 -0.94
CA ARG A 144 9.32 -2.08 -1.65
C ARG A 144 7.96 -1.40 -1.68
N THR A 145 7.57 -0.80 -0.55
CA THR A 145 6.43 0.11 -0.48
C THR A 145 6.87 1.47 0.01
N VAL A 146 6.14 2.51 -0.38
CA VAL A 146 6.39 3.89 0.03
C VAL A 146 5.09 4.52 0.50
N GLY A 147 5.14 5.19 1.64
CA GLY A 147 4.09 6.03 2.19
C GLY A 147 4.72 7.26 2.83
N ASP A 148 4.22 7.66 4.01
CA ASP A 148 4.88 8.70 4.79
C ASP A 148 6.21 8.18 5.38
N MET A 149 7.20 9.06 5.45
CA MET A 149 8.55 8.73 5.94
C MET A 149 8.55 8.18 7.37
N THR A 150 7.56 8.57 8.18
CA THR A 150 7.40 8.16 9.58
C THR A 150 6.93 6.72 9.76
N CYS A 151 6.35 6.09 8.73
CA CYS A 151 5.81 4.73 8.80
C CYS A 151 6.31 3.78 7.69
N THR A 152 7.26 4.25 6.87
CA THR A 152 7.82 3.47 5.76
C THR A 152 9.16 2.84 6.15
N GLY A 153 9.21 1.52 6.22
CA GLY A 153 10.42 0.74 6.40
C GLY A 153 11.11 0.43 5.08
N ALA A 154 12.44 0.52 5.08
CA ALA A 154 13.31 0.06 4.02
C ALA A 154 13.64 -1.44 4.19
N VAL A 155 14.04 -2.09 3.10
CA VAL A 155 14.56 -3.46 3.11
C VAL A 155 16.04 -3.44 2.76
N ARG A 156 16.84 -4.28 3.43
CA ARG A 156 18.23 -4.50 3.05
C ARG A 156 18.27 -5.10 1.65
N SER A 157 19.04 -4.51 0.75
CA SER A 157 19.11 -4.96 -0.63
C SER A 157 20.39 -4.47 -1.29
N ARG A 158 20.87 -5.21 -2.29
CA ARG A 158 21.97 -4.81 -3.19
C ARG A 158 21.49 -4.62 -4.63
N ALA A 159 20.18 -4.66 -4.88
CA ALA A 159 19.59 -4.59 -6.20
C ALA A 159 19.59 -3.16 -6.75
N VAL A 160 20.67 -2.77 -7.44
CA VAL A 160 20.85 -1.42 -8.01
C VAL A 160 20.28 -1.25 -9.43
N THR A 161 19.84 -2.35 -10.06
CA THR A 161 19.19 -2.33 -11.38
C THR A 161 17.86 -3.06 -11.34
N LEU A 162 17.05 -2.84 -12.37
CA LEU A 162 15.74 -3.48 -12.53
C LEU A 162 15.84 -5.00 -12.57
N GLU A 163 16.81 -5.52 -13.32
CA GLU A 163 17.06 -6.96 -13.44
C GLU A 163 17.46 -7.56 -12.09
N ALA A 164 18.27 -6.82 -11.32
CA ALA A 164 18.65 -7.23 -9.97
C ALA A 164 17.45 -7.24 -9.01
N VAL A 165 16.53 -6.27 -9.14
CA VAL A 165 15.30 -6.22 -8.33
C VAL A 165 14.39 -7.39 -8.67
N VAL A 166 14.17 -7.67 -9.96
CA VAL A 166 13.38 -8.82 -10.42
C VAL A 166 13.97 -10.14 -9.91
N ALA A 167 15.29 -10.31 -10.02
CA ALA A 167 15.97 -11.51 -9.53
C ALA A 167 15.85 -11.67 -8.00
N GLU A 168 15.98 -10.58 -7.24
CA GLU A 168 15.81 -10.58 -5.79
C GLU A 168 14.38 -10.97 -5.37
N ILE A 169 13.38 -10.43 -6.06
CA ILE A 169 11.96 -10.71 -5.78
C ILE A 169 11.60 -12.14 -6.18
N ALA A 170 12.11 -12.64 -7.30
CA ALA A 170 11.88 -14.04 -7.70
C ALA A 170 12.43 -15.05 -6.67
N ALA A 171 13.45 -14.67 -5.89
CA ALA A 171 14.04 -15.51 -4.85
C ALA A 171 13.40 -15.33 -3.46
N THR A 172 12.62 -14.27 -3.23
CA THR A 172 12.04 -13.97 -1.91
C THR A 172 10.78 -14.78 -1.63
N ARG A 173 10.55 -15.07 -0.33
CA ARG A 173 9.34 -15.76 0.15
C ARG A 173 8.46 -14.87 1.03
N VAL A 174 8.81 -13.59 1.14
CA VAL A 174 8.15 -12.64 2.06
C VAL A 174 7.32 -11.63 1.27
N THR A 175 6.09 -11.36 1.72
CA THR A 175 5.18 -10.42 1.07
C THR A 175 5.71 -8.99 1.12
N GLU A 176 5.21 -8.14 0.22
CA GLU A 176 5.74 -6.78 0.01
C GLU A 176 5.55 -5.86 1.22
N ARG A 177 4.35 -5.86 1.82
CA ARG A 177 4.01 -4.97 2.94
C ARG A 177 4.30 -5.52 4.32
N GLY A 178 4.34 -6.84 4.48
CA GLY A 178 4.51 -7.50 5.78
C GLY A 178 5.79 -7.11 6.53
N GLU A 179 6.84 -6.73 5.80
CA GLU A 179 8.14 -6.31 6.34
C GLU A 179 8.37 -4.78 6.30
N THR A 180 7.52 -4.03 5.58
CA THR A 180 7.83 -2.64 5.19
C THR A 180 6.85 -1.58 5.69
N ARG A 181 5.69 -1.97 6.25
CA ARG A 181 4.75 -1.03 6.89
C ARG A 181 4.44 -1.39 8.33
N ALA A 182 4.71 -0.45 9.23
CA ALA A 182 4.40 -0.59 10.66
C ALA A 182 2.88 -0.67 10.91
N ASP A 183 2.13 0.13 10.15
CA ASP A 183 0.67 0.30 10.28
C ASP A 183 -0.16 -0.92 9.85
N ASP A 184 0.49 -1.88 9.16
CA ASP A 184 -0.12 -3.08 8.59
C ASP A 184 0.10 -4.33 9.48
N ARG A 185 0.76 -4.20 10.64
CA ARG A 185 0.87 -5.29 11.64
C ARG A 185 -0.38 -5.48 12.50
N VAL A 186 -1.50 -4.86 12.13
CA VAL A 186 -2.76 -4.88 12.89
C VAL A 186 -3.65 -6.04 12.41
N THR A 187 -4.51 -6.56 13.29
CA THR A 187 -5.35 -7.75 13.07
C THR A 187 -6.33 -7.62 11.89
N GLU A 188 -6.77 -8.74 11.31
CA GLU A 188 -7.73 -8.78 10.18
C GLU A 188 -9.01 -7.96 10.45
N ALA A 189 -9.48 -7.92 11.69
CA ALA A 189 -10.66 -7.13 12.09
C ALA A 189 -10.49 -5.63 11.83
N ALA A 190 -9.29 -5.08 12.04
CA ALA A 190 -9.02 -3.67 11.84
C ALA A 190 -9.12 -3.25 10.35
N MET A 191 -8.90 -4.17 9.42
CA MET A 191 -9.03 -3.87 7.99
C MET A 191 -10.49 -3.77 7.54
N GLU A 192 -11.38 -4.60 8.09
CA GLU A 192 -12.82 -4.49 7.82
C GLU A 192 -13.40 -3.19 8.38
N ASP A 193 -12.98 -2.79 9.58
CA ASP A 193 -13.39 -1.52 10.19
C ASP A 193 -12.90 -0.32 9.37
N ARG A 194 -11.62 -0.31 8.97
CA ARG A 194 -11.08 0.70 8.04
C ARG A 194 -11.90 0.78 6.74
N LYS A 195 -12.30 -0.36 6.16
CA LYS A 195 -13.15 -0.39 4.95
C LYS A 195 -14.51 0.26 5.19
N ARG A 196 -15.16 0.01 6.33
CA ARG A 196 -16.43 0.66 6.69
C ARG A 196 -16.28 2.17 6.81
N GLU A 197 -15.15 2.63 7.34
CA GLU A 197 -14.80 4.05 7.46
C GLU A 197 -14.40 4.71 6.13
N GLY A 198 -14.35 3.95 5.03
CA GLY A 198 -14.03 4.47 3.70
C GLY A 198 -12.55 4.40 3.32
N TYR A 199 -11.70 3.79 4.15
CA TYR A 199 -10.32 3.43 3.77
C TYR A 199 -10.40 2.50 2.55
N PHE A 200 -9.56 2.77 1.54
CA PHE A 200 -9.58 2.31 0.14
C PHE A 200 -10.56 3.00 -0.81
#